data_AF-A0A372F856-F1
#
_entry.id   AF-A0A372F856-F1
#
_cell.length_a   1.000
_cell.length_b   1.000
_cell.length_c   1.000
_cell.angle_alpha   90.00
_cell.angle_beta   90.00
_cell.angle_gamma   90.00
#
_symmetry.space_group_name_H-M   'P 1'
#
loop_
_entity.id
_entity.type
_entity.pdbx_description
1 polymer ?
#
loop_
_entity_poly.entity_id
_entity_poly.type
_entity_poly.pdbx_seq_one_letter_code
_entity_poly.pdbx_strand_id
1 'polypeptide(L)'
;MKKTAINLSILILFVIQFCLAQSTSITPGGLELNNKGNSDVLTIPKLSNQAISAIQAPKIGSLVYDIDSNCIRVYNGNIWVCLTDSGSIPFHLPQKLTTKIIGSSQTGPQTAGSIVINAVSVDNAGNFYLAGRIFGCYSSPISVCSNYSSDLFRLPTGIVLKFSSSGAFKWATTVTGLPVTGQYPDSGFSSEVSDITIKNDKIYLIGNYSKSISWQNKIITSNGEKDIFIAKIDTSKTVNWIKNIGGISDEISSSIFIDENSNIIITGAYKSSPLIINQGNNSISLSNSGGYDTFISKFDVNGNLLGATKVGGTNDDLPESLTYQSPYFYIAGTYINNFTASTYSFTSTGGKDTFILKFNSLLSIAGANRFFGLSANDEVTPREIKFINNKLYLCGYFNGSINFGNKSLTSSIPSSFLSSFYFYESPYVDYLQTITNGGSFISVIPNNSLIYAIGNYATGATTMNIPLQSQGSSDVFLFELKKSGNFESNNFEFSRYTTAGTESSEAAYKVLSYNGKIYIFGGGTSFYNNRAQYLYMWSY
;
A
#
# COMPACT_ATOMS: atom_id res chain seq x y z
N MET A 1 47.87 79.04 26.46
CA MET A 1 46.61 78.82 27.18
C MET A 1 45.44 79.00 26.21
N LYS A 2 44.57 77.99 26.09
CA LYS A 2 43.24 78.02 25.44
C LYS A 2 43.14 78.10 23.90
N LYS A 3 42.29 77.18 23.39
CA LYS A 3 41.52 77.17 22.14
C LYS A 3 42.28 77.15 20.81
N THR A 4 41.85 76.23 19.96
CA THR A 4 42.15 76.19 18.53
C THR A 4 40.86 76.41 17.75
N ALA A 5 40.93 77.32 16.79
CA ALA A 5 40.01 77.46 15.67
C ALA A 5 40.87 77.88 14.48
N ILE A 6 40.64 77.27 13.31
CA ILE A 6 41.13 77.76 12.01
C ILE A 6 40.00 77.54 11.01
N ASN A 7 39.78 78.53 10.15
CA ASN A 7 38.61 78.68 9.32
C ASN A 7 38.97 78.89 7.83
N LEU A 8 38.06 78.41 6.99
CA LEU A 8 37.64 78.88 5.66
C LEU A 8 38.53 78.72 4.41
N SER A 9 38.02 77.98 3.42
CA SER A 9 37.42 78.48 2.14
C SER A 9 37.09 77.30 1.22
N ILE A 10 36.09 77.44 0.32
CA ILE A 10 36.08 76.98 -1.10
C ILE A 10 34.64 76.87 -1.66
N LEU A 11 34.50 77.38 -2.89
CA LEU A 11 33.37 77.42 -3.83
C LEU A 11 33.39 76.17 -4.75
N ILE A 12 32.29 75.73 -5.38
CA ILE A 12 32.20 75.29 -6.82
C ILE A 12 30.90 74.52 -7.21
N LEU A 13 30.39 74.92 -8.40
CA LEU A 13 29.62 74.30 -9.52
C LEU A 13 28.36 73.41 -9.38
N PHE A 14 27.42 73.76 -10.28
CA PHE A 14 26.28 73.00 -10.80
C PHE A 14 26.66 71.95 -11.87
N VAL A 15 25.98 70.80 -11.89
CA VAL A 15 25.81 69.91 -13.06
C VAL A 15 24.37 69.36 -13.06
N ILE A 16 23.65 69.52 -14.17
CA ILE A 16 22.33 68.93 -14.44
C ILE A 16 22.55 67.64 -15.25
N GLN A 17 21.97 66.52 -14.81
CA GLN A 17 21.92 65.29 -15.61
C GLN A 17 20.45 64.81 -15.65
N PHE A 18 19.91 64.68 -16.86
CA PHE A 18 18.55 64.21 -17.10
C PHE A 18 18.35 62.81 -16.50
N CYS A 19 17.38 62.68 -15.60
CA CYS A 19 16.79 61.38 -15.31
C CYS A 19 15.74 61.12 -16.39
N LEU A 20 16.02 60.22 -17.34
CA LEU A 20 14.96 59.60 -18.12
C LEU A 20 14.21 58.68 -17.17
N ALA A 21 13.13 59.19 -16.59
CA ALA A 21 12.11 58.36 -16.01
C ALA A 21 11.56 57.46 -17.12
N GLN A 22 11.87 56.17 -17.08
CA GLN A 22 10.97 55.20 -17.71
C GLN A 22 9.75 55.11 -16.81
N SER A 23 8.69 55.80 -17.20
CA SER A 23 7.35 55.53 -16.73
C SER A 23 7.01 54.09 -17.06
N THR A 24 6.97 53.20 -16.06
CA THR A 24 6.12 52.02 -16.17
C THR A 24 4.73 52.46 -15.76
N SER A 25 3.95 52.92 -16.75
CA SER A 25 2.52 53.07 -16.60
C SER A 25 1.92 51.71 -16.26
N ILE A 26 1.42 51.56 -15.03
CA ILE A 26 0.61 50.42 -14.61
C ILE A 26 -0.71 50.56 -15.37
N THR A 27 -0.95 49.73 -16.38
CA THR A 27 -2.26 49.65 -17.02
C THR A 27 -3.24 48.88 -16.11
N PRO A 28 -4.54 49.21 -16.12
CA PRO A 28 -5.59 48.50 -15.34
C PRO A 28 -5.85 47.05 -15.76
N GLY A 29 -4.98 46.45 -16.57
CA GLY A 29 -5.05 45.04 -16.92
C GLY A 29 -3.75 44.41 -16.46
N GLY A 30 -3.81 43.52 -15.47
CA GLY A 30 -2.67 42.71 -15.04
C GLY A 30 -1.88 42.15 -16.23
N LEU A 31 -0.56 42.02 -16.06
CA LEU A 31 0.42 41.62 -17.07
C LEU A 31 -0.17 40.64 -18.11
N GLU A 32 -0.38 41.13 -19.33
CA GLU A 32 -0.47 40.24 -20.49
C GLU A 32 0.94 39.76 -20.83
N LEU A 33 1.09 38.46 -21.10
CA LEU A 33 2.28 37.90 -21.73
C LEU A 33 2.42 38.49 -23.14
N ASN A 34 2.95 39.71 -23.23
CA ASN A 34 3.32 40.29 -24.50
C ASN A 34 4.70 39.76 -24.89
N ASN A 35 4.70 38.70 -25.70
CA ASN A 35 5.83 38.36 -26.56
C ASN A 35 6.06 39.48 -27.57
N LYS A 36 6.71 40.57 -27.16
CA LYS A 36 7.28 41.56 -28.06
C LYS A 36 8.59 42.10 -27.51
N GLY A 37 9.69 41.57 -28.03
CA GLY A 37 10.98 42.25 -28.13
C GLY A 37 11.99 41.90 -27.04
N ASN A 38 12.89 40.96 -27.36
CA ASN A 38 14.27 40.84 -26.85
C ASN A 38 14.52 41.16 -25.36
N SER A 39 14.14 40.23 -24.50
CA SER A 39 15.03 39.61 -23.49
C SER A 39 14.24 38.52 -22.79
N ASP A 40 14.75 37.29 -22.76
CA ASP A 40 14.19 36.08 -22.11
C ASP A 40 14.17 36.16 -20.58
N VAL A 41 13.83 37.32 -20.00
CA VAL A 41 13.78 37.56 -18.56
C VAL A 41 12.38 38.00 -18.18
N LEU A 42 11.59 37.03 -17.71
CA LEU A 42 10.30 37.27 -17.06
C LEU A 42 10.52 38.18 -15.84
N THR A 43 10.18 39.46 -15.95
CA THR A 43 10.30 40.40 -14.83
C THR A 43 8.99 40.43 -14.05
N ILE A 44 8.99 39.85 -12.86
CA ILE A 44 7.83 39.82 -11.95
C ILE A 44 7.84 41.09 -11.07
N PRO A 45 6.75 41.88 -11.01
CA PRO A 45 6.66 43.07 -10.17
C PRO A 45 6.78 42.72 -8.69
N LYS A 46 7.61 43.46 -7.93
CA LYS A 46 7.76 43.29 -6.48
C LYS A 46 6.88 44.27 -5.73
N LEU A 47 5.92 43.79 -4.92
CA LEU A 47 4.90 44.59 -4.24
C LEU A 47 4.73 44.14 -2.78
N SER A 48 4.28 45.05 -1.90
CA SER A 48 3.85 44.71 -0.52
C SER A 48 2.43 44.13 -0.52
N ASN A 49 2.04 43.43 0.56
CA ASN A 49 0.70 42.88 0.75
C ASN A 49 -0.40 43.96 0.64
N GLN A 50 -0.13 45.17 1.14
CA GLN A 50 -1.04 46.30 1.04
C GLN A 50 -1.20 46.76 -0.42
N ALA A 51 -0.11 46.81 -1.19
CA ALA A 51 -0.14 47.18 -2.60
C ALA A 51 -0.84 46.12 -3.46
N ILE A 52 -0.65 44.84 -3.17
CA ILE A 52 -1.33 43.71 -3.84
C ILE A 52 -2.84 43.79 -3.62
N SER A 53 -3.28 44.09 -2.38
CA SER A 53 -4.70 44.22 -2.04
C SER A 53 -5.38 45.45 -2.67
N ALA A 54 -4.58 46.45 -3.09
CA ALA A 54 -5.08 47.65 -3.75
C ALA A 54 -5.24 47.49 -5.28
N ILE A 55 -4.82 46.36 -5.85
CA ILE A 55 -4.96 46.10 -7.29
C ILE A 55 -6.45 45.92 -7.62
N GLN A 56 -7.02 46.88 -8.35
CA GLN A 56 -8.40 46.80 -8.82
C GLN A 56 -8.47 45.92 -10.08
N ALA A 57 -9.37 44.95 -10.08
CA ALA A 57 -9.66 44.04 -11.19
C ALA A 57 -8.44 43.30 -11.81
N PRO A 58 -7.67 42.51 -11.02
CA PRO A 58 -6.59 41.69 -11.57
C PRO A 58 -7.12 40.61 -12.52
N LYS A 59 -6.36 40.30 -13.58
CA LYS A 59 -6.67 39.22 -14.52
C LYS A 59 -6.24 37.86 -13.96
N ILE A 60 -7.00 36.80 -14.24
CA ILE A 60 -6.61 35.42 -13.91
C ILE A 60 -5.22 35.13 -14.50
N GLY A 61 -4.33 34.58 -13.70
CA GLY A 61 -2.94 34.29 -14.07
C GLY A 61 -1.94 35.42 -13.85
N SER A 62 -2.37 36.60 -13.37
CA SER A 62 -1.46 37.70 -13.02
C SER A 62 -0.46 37.26 -11.95
N LEU A 63 0.82 37.64 -12.09
CA LEU A 63 1.90 37.30 -11.16
C LEU A 63 2.49 38.55 -10.49
N VAL A 64 2.79 38.45 -9.20
CA VAL A 64 3.52 39.47 -8.40
C VAL A 64 4.46 38.76 -7.43
N TYR A 65 5.55 39.39 -7.02
CA TYR A 65 6.39 38.93 -5.91
C TYR A 65 6.07 39.77 -4.68
N ASP A 66 5.44 39.13 -3.70
CA ASP A 66 5.11 39.70 -2.41
C ASP A 66 6.36 39.81 -1.55
N ILE A 67 6.81 41.05 -1.31
CA ILE A 67 8.02 41.32 -0.52
C ILE A 67 7.81 41.11 0.98
N ASP A 68 6.57 41.17 1.46
CA ASP A 68 6.27 41.00 2.89
C ASP A 68 6.18 39.51 3.25
N SER A 69 5.64 38.69 2.33
CA SER A 69 5.53 37.23 2.49
C SER A 69 6.64 36.45 1.78
N ASN A 70 7.58 37.13 1.13
CA ASN A 70 8.71 36.56 0.40
C ASN A 70 8.30 35.46 -0.61
N CYS A 71 7.25 35.70 -1.41
CA CYS A 71 6.78 34.71 -2.36
C CYS A 71 6.18 35.26 -3.64
N ILE A 72 6.16 34.47 -4.70
CA ILE A 72 5.43 34.81 -5.93
C ILE A 72 3.95 34.53 -5.71
N ARG A 73 3.03 35.47 -5.90
CA ARG A 73 1.58 35.24 -5.90
C ARG A 73 1.01 35.19 -7.31
N VAL A 74 0.00 34.35 -7.51
CA VAL A 74 -0.85 34.29 -8.72
C VAL A 74 -2.30 34.64 -8.40
N TYR A 75 -2.95 35.45 -9.24
CA TYR A 75 -4.38 35.70 -9.10
C TYR A 75 -5.20 34.60 -9.78
N ASN A 76 -6.06 33.89 -9.05
CA ASN A 76 -6.84 32.76 -9.60
C ASN A 76 -8.25 33.14 -10.10
N GLY A 77 -8.59 34.44 -10.07
CA GLY A 77 -9.93 34.94 -10.43
C GLY A 77 -10.77 35.40 -9.25
N ASN A 78 -10.40 34.98 -8.04
CA ASN A 78 -11.05 35.38 -6.80
C ASN A 78 -10.04 36.03 -5.83
N ILE A 79 -8.87 35.40 -5.62
CA ILE A 79 -7.86 35.82 -4.63
C ILE A 79 -6.43 35.70 -5.20
N TRP A 80 -5.48 36.36 -4.54
CA TRP A 80 -4.05 36.21 -4.78
C TRP A 80 -3.45 35.08 -3.94
N VAL A 81 -2.95 34.04 -4.60
CA VAL A 81 -2.43 32.81 -4.00
C VAL A 81 -0.90 32.76 -4.10
N CYS A 82 -0.21 32.57 -2.99
CA CYS A 82 1.25 32.42 -2.92
C CYS A 82 1.70 31.06 -3.51
N LEU A 83 2.63 31.08 -4.47
CA LEU A 83 3.17 29.94 -5.21
C LEU A 83 4.47 29.38 -4.61
N THR A 84 5.26 30.23 -3.97
CA THR A 84 6.52 29.85 -3.34
C THR A 84 6.46 30.14 -1.86
N ASP A 85 5.53 29.51 -1.18
CA ASP A 85 5.66 29.41 0.26
C ASP A 85 6.58 28.23 0.54
N SER A 86 7.58 28.40 1.40
CA SER A 86 8.21 27.27 2.09
C SER A 86 7.22 26.62 3.10
N GLY A 87 5.93 26.60 2.76
CA GLY A 87 4.81 26.27 3.63
C GLY A 87 3.47 26.45 2.93
N SER A 88 3.00 25.40 2.26
CA SER A 88 1.57 25.15 1.96
C SER A 88 0.80 26.14 1.06
N ILE A 89 0.75 25.80 -0.23
CA ILE A 89 -0.53 25.73 -0.97
C ILE A 89 -1.50 24.91 -0.09
N PRO A 90 -2.84 25.10 -0.11
CA PRO A 90 -3.75 24.11 0.45
C PRO A 90 -3.77 22.87 -0.46
N PHE A 91 -2.61 22.27 -0.69
CA PHE A 91 -2.46 20.83 -0.80
C PHE A 91 -2.83 20.27 0.57
N HIS A 92 -3.64 19.24 0.60
CA HIS A 92 -3.82 18.44 1.80
C HIS A 92 -2.50 17.69 2.05
N LEU A 93 -1.46 18.40 2.50
CA LEU A 93 -0.18 17.79 2.85
C LEU A 93 -0.49 16.68 3.85
N PRO A 94 -0.21 15.41 3.53
CA PRO A 94 -0.58 14.32 4.40
C PRO A 94 0.04 14.56 5.77
N GLN A 95 -0.80 14.53 6.80
CA GLN A 95 -0.33 14.70 8.16
C GLN A 95 0.53 13.47 8.50
N LYS A 96 1.84 13.70 8.64
CA LYS A 96 2.79 12.67 9.00
C LYS A 96 2.59 12.25 10.46
N LEU A 97 1.73 11.27 10.71
CA LEU A 97 1.58 10.61 12.01
C LEU A 97 2.75 9.64 12.22
N THR A 98 3.96 10.19 12.40
CA THR A 98 5.16 9.36 12.56
C THR A 98 5.14 8.71 13.94
N THR A 99 4.86 7.42 13.99
CA THR A 99 5.27 6.59 15.13
C THR A 99 6.52 5.84 14.76
N LYS A 100 7.68 6.37 15.19
CA LYS A 100 8.94 5.65 15.05
C LYS A 100 8.90 4.41 15.95
N ILE A 101 8.68 3.24 15.37
CA ILE A 101 9.08 1.99 16.02
C ILE A 101 10.60 1.93 15.90
N ILE A 102 11.32 1.94 17.00
CA ILE A 102 12.79 1.92 16.98
C ILE A 102 13.26 0.45 17.00
N GLY A 103 14.04 0.05 16.00
CA GLY A 103 14.86 -1.16 16.05
C GLY A 103 16.05 -0.98 17.01
N SER A 104 16.35 -2.03 17.77
CA SER A 104 17.24 -2.05 18.94
C SER A 104 18.46 -1.11 18.90
N SER A 105 18.74 -0.43 20.01
CA SER A 105 19.99 0.31 20.27
C SER A 105 21.20 -0.58 20.59
N GLN A 106 21.13 -1.89 20.30
CA GLN A 106 22.18 -2.84 20.66
C GLN A 106 23.27 -2.83 19.58
N THR A 107 24.40 -2.20 19.91
CA THR A 107 25.62 -2.20 19.11
C THR A 107 26.26 -3.58 19.17
N GLY A 108 26.01 -4.41 18.15
CA GLY A 108 26.64 -5.72 18.01
C GLY A 108 26.25 -6.38 16.67
N PRO A 109 27.14 -7.15 16.01
CA PRO A 109 26.87 -7.74 14.69
C PRO A 109 25.70 -8.74 14.64
N GLN A 110 25.16 -9.15 15.79
CA GLN A 110 24.38 -10.38 15.97
C GLN A 110 22.95 -10.17 16.52
N THR A 111 22.47 -8.95 16.83
CA THR A 111 21.26 -8.77 17.67
C THR A 111 20.11 -7.93 17.12
N ALA A 112 20.27 -7.16 16.03
CA ALA A 112 19.22 -6.20 15.70
C ALA A 112 18.00 -6.86 15.01
N GLY A 113 16.79 -6.66 15.53
CA GLY A 113 15.58 -7.32 15.01
C GLY A 113 15.05 -6.70 13.70
N SER A 114 14.17 -7.40 12.98
CA SER A 114 13.39 -6.90 11.82
C SER A 114 11.93 -7.36 11.92
N ILE A 115 10.99 -6.50 11.61
CA ILE A 115 9.54 -6.71 11.48
C ILE A 115 9.16 -6.55 10.00
N VAL A 116 8.36 -7.46 9.47
CA VAL A 116 7.74 -7.32 8.15
C VAL A 116 6.25 -7.28 8.35
N ILE A 117 5.58 -6.25 7.82
CA ILE A 117 4.13 -6.10 7.91
C ILE A 117 3.49 -6.69 6.66
N ASN A 118 2.64 -7.69 6.88
CA ASN A 118 1.91 -8.40 5.83
C ASN A 118 0.48 -7.88 5.70
N ALA A 119 -0.13 -7.34 6.77
CA ALA A 119 -1.49 -6.84 6.73
C ALA A 119 -1.77 -5.76 7.77
N VAL A 120 -2.82 -4.98 7.50
CA VAL A 120 -3.28 -3.87 8.35
C VAL A 120 -4.80 -3.88 8.43
N SER A 121 -5.34 -3.50 9.58
CA SER A 121 -6.78 -3.34 9.80
C SER A 121 -7.05 -2.31 10.90
N VAL A 122 -8.30 -1.88 11.03
CA VAL A 122 -8.70 -0.79 11.93
C VAL A 122 -9.99 -1.17 12.67
N ASP A 123 -10.07 -0.84 13.95
CA ASP A 123 -11.31 -1.02 14.74
C ASP A 123 -12.25 0.20 14.65
N ASN A 124 -13.46 0.06 15.20
CA ASN A 124 -14.47 1.12 15.20
C ASN A 124 -14.04 2.38 15.99
N ALA A 125 -13.05 2.27 16.88
CA ALA A 125 -12.47 3.40 17.61
C ALA A 125 -11.28 4.04 16.88
N GLY A 126 -10.94 3.54 15.68
CA GLY A 126 -9.82 4.02 14.88
C GLY A 126 -8.46 3.52 15.34
N ASN A 127 -8.39 2.51 16.21
CA ASN A 127 -7.12 1.88 16.56
C ASN A 127 -6.65 1.00 15.40
N PHE A 128 -5.37 1.10 15.06
CA PHE A 128 -4.76 0.33 13.99
C PHE A 128 -4.17 -0.96 14.51
N TYR A 129 -4.32 -2.01 13.71
CA TYR A 129 -3.77 -3.33 13.92
C TYR A 129 -2.89 -3.67 12.75
N LEU A 130 -1.65 -4.07 13.03
CA LEU A 130 -0.72 -4.51 12.02
C LEU A 130 -0.30 -5.93 12.33
N ALA A 131 -0.20 -6.75 11.30
CA ALA A 131 0.16 -8.14 11.43
C ALA A 131 1.26 -8.52 10.43
N GLY A 132 2.07 -9.49 10.81
CA GLY A 132 3.18 -9.95 9.97
C GLY A 132 4.12 -10.87 10.71
N ARG A 133 5.43 -10.65 10.55
CA ARG A 133 6.49 -11.47 11.16
C ARG A 133 7.61 -10.64 11.77
N ILE A 134 8.24 -11.18 12.79
CA ILE A 134 9.43 -10.62 13.44
C ILE A 134 10.61 -11.60 13.39
N PHE A 135 11.82 -11.06 13.21
CA PHE A 135 13.10 -11.74 13.33
C PHE A 135 13.89 -11.06 14.45
N GLY A 136 14.41 -11.83 15.41
CA GLY A 136 15.17 -11.32 16.54
C GLY A 136 14.33 -10.60 17.61
N CYS A 137 15.01 -9.83 18.46
CA CYS A 137 14.42 -9.19 19.63
C CYS A 137 14.35 -7.66 19.51
N TYR A 138 13.33 -7.10 20.13
CA TYR A 138 13.12 -5.67 20.34
C TYR A 138 12.86 -5.44 21.82
N SER A 139 13.47 -4.38 22.38
CA SER A 139 13.39 -4.09 23.81
C SER A 139 12.52 -2.85 24.13
N SER A 140 12.34 -1.91 23.20
CA SER A 140 11.50 -0.72 23.36
C SER A 140 11.14 -0.09 22.01
N PRO A 141 9.92 0.47 21.83
CA PRO A 141 8.78 0.43 22.76
C PRO A 141 8.04 -0.92 22.74
N ILE A 142 8.42 -1.81 21.83
CA ILE A 142 7.79 -3.11 21.59
C ILE A 142 8.71 -4.17 22.18
N SER A 143 8.52 -4.56 23.44
CA SER A 143 9.33 -5.60 24.09
C SER A 143 8.88 -6.99 23.62
N VAL A 144 9.41 -7.46 22.49
CA VAL A 144 9.04 -8.73 21.83
C VAL A 144 10.26 -9.41 21.20
N CYS A 145 10.25 -10.73 21.14
CA CYS A 145 11.30 -11.53 20.51
C CYS A 145 10.72 -12.59 19.59
N SER A 146 11.40 -12.86 18.47
CA SER A 146 11.26 -14.12 17.77
C SER A 146 11.84 -15.26 18.60
N ASN A 147 11.45 -16.48 18.26
CA ASN A 147 12.13 -17.67 18.80
C ASN A 147 13.62 -17.62 18.44
N TYR A 148 14.48 -17.82 19.44
CA TYR A 148 15.93 -17.85 19.29
C TYR A 148 16.37 -19.30 19.10
N SER A 149 16.97 -19.63 17.95
CA SER A 149 17.81 -20.82 17.81
C SER A 149 19.26 -20.42 18.07
N SER A 150 20.02 -21.30 18.73
CA SER A 150 21.47 -21.16 18.90
C SER A 150 22.22 -21.16 17.56
N ASP A 151 21.60 -21.71 16.52
CA ASP A 151 22.13 -21.71 15.17
C ASP A 151 21.75 -20.41 14.46
N LEU A 152 22.71 -19.86 13.70
CA LEU A 152 22.75 -18.54 13.05
C LEU A 152 21.54 -18.16 12.15
N PHE A 153 20.47 -18.96 12.09
CA PHE A 153 19.26 -18.74 11.30
C PHE A 153 18.06 -18.34 12.18
N ARG A 154 17.67 -17.07 12.11
CA ARG A 154 16.48 -16.57 12.79
C ARG A 154 15.23 -16.98 12.03
N LEU A 155 14.42 -17.85 12.61
CA LEU A 155 13.11 -18.16 12.04
C LEU A 155 12.11 -17.05 12.38
N PRO A 156 11.26 -16.66 11.43
CA PRO A 156 10.26 -15.63 11.67
C PRO A 156 9.24 -16.10 12.70
N THR A 157 8.74 -15.17 13.50
CA THR A 157 7.63 -15.39 14.43
C THR A 157 6.49 -14.45 14.08
N GLY A 158 5.26 -14.97 14.02
CA GLY A 158 4.07 -14.19 13.76
C GLY A 158 3.88 -13.13 14.84
N ILE A 159 3.56 -11.91 14.43
CA ILE A 159 3.36 -10.77 15.34
C ILE A 159 2.08 -10.01 14.99
N VAL A 160 1.39 -9.54 16.03
CA VAL A 160 0.29 -8.57 15.93
C VAL A 160 0.64 -7.37 16.81
N LEU A 161 0.53 -6.18 16.23
CA LEU A 161 0.78 -4.89 16.86
C LEU A 161 -0.52 -4.09 16.90
N LYS A 162 -0.81 -3.43 18.03
CA LYS A 162 -1.89 -2.45 18.16
C LYS A 162 -1.34 -1.05 18.37
N PHE A 163 -1.90 -0.08 17.65
CA PHE A 163 -1.68 1.36 17.81
C PHE A 163 -3.02 2.07 18.01
N SER A 164 -3.01 3.18 18.73
CA SER A 164 -4.19 4.05 18.83
C SER A 164 -4.44 4.83 17.54
N SER A 165 -5.61 5.46 17.46
CA SER A 165 -5.99 6.39 16.38
C SER A 165 -5.04 7.57 16.19
N SER A 166 -4.27 7.95 17.23
CA SER A 166 -3.20 8.95 17.12
C SER A 166 -1.86 8.36 16.64
N GLY A 167 -1.79 7.05 16.40
CA GLY A 167 -0.58 6.33 16.05
C GLY A 167 0.24 5.84 17.25
N ALA A 168 -0.13 6.14 18.50
CA ALA A 168 0.68 5.70 19.65
C ALA A 168 0.58 4.18 19.87
N PHE A 169 1.71 3.50 20.05
CA PHE A 169 1.78 2.07 20.34
C PHE A 169 0.99 1.69 21.60
N LYS A 170 0.25 0.57 21.56
CA LYS A 170 -0.55 0.06 22.68
C LYS A 170 -0.03 -1.27 23.19
N TRP A 171 0.12 -2.25 22.32
CA TRP A 171 0.62 -3.56 22.71
C TRP A 171 1.08 -4.37 21.49
N ALA A 172 1.84 -5.43 21.77
CA ALA A 172 2.16 -6.47 20.82
C ALA A 172 1.87 -7.85 21.42
N THR A 173 1.62 -8.84 20.55
CA THR A 173 1.57 -10.26 20.91
C THR A 173 2.17 -11.07 19.77
N THR A 174 2.75 -12.23 20.10
CA THR A 174 3.40 -13.12 19.15
C THR A 174 2.75 -14.50 19.13
N VAL A 175 2.85 -15.17 17.99
CA VAL A 175 2.43 -16.57 17.79
C VAL A 175 3.68 -17.42 17.74
N THR A 176 4.17 -17.86 18.88
CA THR A 176 5.51 -18.46 19.00
C THR A 176 5.50 -19.95 18.71
N GLY A 177 6.52 -20.46 18.02
CA GLY A 177 6.83 -21.89 18.02
C GLY A 177 7.12 -22.41 19.42
N LEU A 178 6.78 -23.66 19.72
CA LEU A 178 7.15 -24.30 20.99
C LEU A 178 8.66 -24.63 20.99
N PRO A 179 9.42 -24.24 22.01
CA PRO A 179 10.74 -24.83 22.21
C PRO A 179 10.54 -26.32 22.53
N VAL A 180 11.11 -27.21 21.71
CA VAL A 180 11.14 -28.64 22.03
C VAL A 180 12.07 -28.82 23.22
N THR A 181 11.55 -29.25 24.37
CA THR A 181 12.38 -29.59 25.52
C THR A 181 13.23 -30.83 25.19
N GLY A 182 14.55 -30.70 25.26
CA GLY A 182 15.48 -31.85 25.28
C GLY A 182 16.05 -32.31 23.93
N GLN A 183 15.69 -31.67 22.82
CA GLN A 183 16.45 -31.71 21.58
C GLN A 183 17.04 -30.33 21.34
N TYR A 184 18.29 -30.25 20.88
CA TYR A 184 18.78 -29.04 20.22
C TYR A 184 17.72 -28.60 19.21
N PRO A 185 17.37 -27.31 19.11
CA PRO A 185 16.34 -26.87 18.20
C PRO A 185 16.83 -27.13 16.79
N ASP A 186 16.45 -28.27 16.20
CA ASP A 186 16.50 -28.45 14.76
C ASP A 186 15.54 -27.41 14.16
N SER A 187 16.11 -26.22 13.91
CA SER A 187 15.93 -25.35 12.76
C SER A 187 14.65 -25.55 11.95
N GLY A 188 13.48 -25.30 12.52
CA GLY A 188 12.24 -25.40 11.72
C GLY A 188 10.98 -24.75 12.23
N PHE A 189 10.92 -24.21 13.46
CA PHE A 189 9.73 -23.53 13.98
C PHE A 189 9.62 -22.11 13.43
N SER A 190 8.72 -21.91 12.48
CA SER A 190 8.43 -20.61 11.91
C SER A 190 6.95 -20.30 12.02
N SER A 191 6.62 -19.03 12.12
CA SER A 191 5.26 -18.55 11.97
C SER A 191 5.24 -17.14 11.40
N GLU A 192 4.15 -16.82 10.73
CA GLU A 192 3.84 -15.47 10.27
C GLU A 192 2.33 -15.25 10.28
N VAL A 193 1.89 -14.00 10.43
CA VAL A 193 0.50 -13.64 10.20
C VAL A 193 0.40 -13.05 8.80
N SER A 194 -0.38 -13.67 7.93
CA SER A 194 -0.50 -13.27 6.52
C SER A 194 -1.56 -12.19 6.34
N ASP A 195 -2.69 -12.30 7.05
CA ASP A 195 -3.77 -11.33 6.97
C ASP A 195 -4.53 -11.16 8.31
N ILE A 196 -5.14 -9.99 8.51
CA ILE A 196 -5.84 -9.58 9.73
C ILE A 196 -7.08 -8.75 9.42
N THR A 197 -8.18 -9.03 10.13
CA THR A 197 -9.42 -8.25 10.05
C THR A 197 -10.04 -8.07 11.44
N ILE A 198 -10.66 -6.93 11.68
CA ILE A 198 -11.36 -6.62 12.92
C ILE A 198 -12.84 -6.45 12.63
N LYS A 199 -13.68 -7.16 13.39
CA LYS A 199 -15.14 -6.97 13.39
C LYS A 199 -15.68 -7.19 14.80
N ASN A 200 -16.59 -6.32 15.25
CA ASN A 200 -17.24 -6.41 16.55
C ASN A 200 -16.25 -6.56 17.73
N ASP A 201 -15.20 -5.73 17.75
CA ASP A 201 -14.12 -5.75 18.76
C ASP A 201 -13.44 -7.13 18.96
N LYS A 202 -13.45 -7.95 17.90
CA LYS A 202 -12.67 -9.17 17.80
C LYS A 202 -11.71 -9.06 16.64
N ILE A 203 -10.53 -9.63 16.83
CA ILE A 203 -9.49 -9.71 15.82
C ILE A 203 -9.51 -11.13 15.27
N TYR A 204 -9.61 -11.25 13.96
CA TYR A 204 -9.53 -12.50 13.23
C TYR A 204 -8.31 -12.42 12.32
N LEU A 205 -7.55 -13.50 12.25
CA LEU A 205 -6.32 -13.52 11.48
C LEU A 205 -6.02 -14.93 10.99
N ILE A 206 -5.23 -14.96 9.92
CA ILE A 206 -4.69 -16.18 9.34
C ILE A 206 -3.19 -16.04 9.18
N GLY A 207 -2.51 -17.16 9.14
CA GLY A 207 -1.09 -17.17 8.90
C GLY A 207 -0.57 -18.57 8.61
N ASN A 208 0.72 -18.64 8.34
CA ASN A 208 1.41 -19.89 8.12
C ASN A 208 2.31 -20.23 9.29
N TYR A 209 2.49 -21.52 9.54
CA TYR A 209 3.39 -22.01 10.56
C TYR A 209 3.95 -23.38 10.21
N SER A 210 5.09 -23.70 10.79
CA SER A 210 5.73 -25.01 10.65
C SER A 210 5.90 -25.66 12.03
N LYS A 211 5.86 -27.00 12.07
CA LYS A 211 5.95 -27.81 13.29
C LYS A 211 4.82 -27.45 14.28
N SER A 212 5.13 -27.02 15.51
CA SER A 212 4.11 -26.69 16.51
C SER A 212 4.26 -25.25 16.98
N ILE A 213 3.14 -24.53 17.04
CA ILE A 213 3.05 -23.19 17.62
C ILE A 213 2.18 -23.22 18.88
N SER A 214 2.50 -22.33 19.82
CA SER A 214 1.75 -22.08 21.03
C SER A 214 1.42 -20.61 21.15
N TRP A 215 0.16 -20.33 21.46
CA TRP A 215 -0.31 -18.98 21.75
C TRP A 215 -1.22 -19.01 22.98
N GLN A 216 -0.71 -18.48 24.10
CA GLN A 216 -1.40 -18.52 25.40
C GLN A 216 -1.89 -19.92 25.78
N ASN A 217 -0.96 -20.89 25.76
CA ASN A 217 -1.19 -22.31 26.07
C ASN A 217 -2.11 -23.07 25.10
N LYS A 218 -2.56 -22.45 24.00
CA LYS A 218 -3.23 -23.15 22.91
C LYS A 218 -2.18 -23.60 21.90
N ILE A 219 -2.06 -24.92 21.76
CA ILE A 219 -1.05 -25.55 20.92
C ILE A 219 -1.74 -26.13 19.69
N ILE A 220 -1.16 -25.86 18.51
CA ILE A 220 -1.51 -26.55 17.27
C ILE A 220 -0.23 -27.09 16.62
N THR A 221 -0.37 -28.20 15.91
CA THR A 221 0.72 -28.90 15.22
C THR A 221 0.38 -29.02 13.75
N SER A 222 1.36 -28.70 12.91
CA SER A 222 1.34 -28.86 11.46
C SER A 222 1.19 -30.34 11.14
N ASN A 223 0.34 -30.67 10.19
CA ASN A 223 0.19 -32.02 9.65
C ASN A 223 1.30 -32.34 8.63
N GLY A 224 1.96 -31.31 8.08
CA GLY A 224 3.01 -31.42 7.08
C GLY A 224 4.21 -30.52 7.38
N GLU A 225 4.77 -29.94 6.33
CA GLU A 225 5.92 -29.04 6.41
C GLU A 225 5.53 -27.65 6.93
N LYS A 226 4.49 -27.07 6.33
CA LYS A 226 3.92 -25.77 6.69
C LYS A 226 2.41 -25.77 6.49
N ASP A 227 1.67 -25.57 7.56
CA ASP A 227 0.21 -25.50 7.53
C ASP A 227 -0.29 -24.04 7.68
N ILE A 228 -1.61 -23.86 7.53
CA ILE A 228 -2.30 -22.60 7.81
C ILE A 228 -2.91 -22.66 9.21
N PHE A 229 -2.76 -21.59 9.98
CA PHE A 229 -3.58 -21.37 11.17
C PHE A 229 -4.64 -20.29 10.93
N ILE A 230 -5.79 -20.48 11.55
CA ILE A 230 -6.83 -19.46 11.72
C ILE A 230 -7.02 -19.19 13.20
N ALA A 231 -7.08 -17.93 13.61
CA ALA A 231 -7.25 -17.56 15.01
C ALA A 231 -8.28 -16.44 15.20
N LYS A 232 -8.90 -16.45 16.38
CA LYS A 232 -9.71 -15.36 16.91
C LYS A 232 -9.16 -14.95 18.26
N ILE A 233 -8.88 -13.66 18.40
CA ILE A 233 -8.37 -13.05 19.62
C ILE A 233 -9.20 -11.82 20.00
N ASP A 234 -9.24 -11.52 21.29
CA ASP A 234 -9.83 -10.30 21.81
C ASP A 234 -8.90 -9.11 21.59
N THR A 235 -9.45 -7.90 21.54
CA THR A 235 -8.65 -6.66 21.48
C THR A 235 -7.81 -6.40 22.74
N SER A 236 -8.03 -7.19 23.80
CA SER A 236 -7.22 -7.30 25.02
C SER A 236 -6.05 -8.29 24.91
N LYS A 237 -5.86 -8.92 23.74
CA LYS A 237 -4.89 -9.98 23.40
C LYS A 237 -5.27 -11.39 23.84
N THR A 238 -6.41 -11.61 24.51
CA THR A 238 -6.81 -12.98 24.92
C THR A 238 -7.12 -13.83 23.68
N VAL A 239 -6.46 -14.98 23.53
CA VAL A 239 -6.74 -15.91 22.43
C VAL A 239 -8.02 -16.67 22.73
N ASN A 240 -9.07 -16.49 21.93
CA ASN A 240 -10.31 -17.24 22.09
C ASN A 240 -10.14 -18.67 21.55
N TRP A 241 -9.62 -18.80 20.33
CA TRP A 241 -9.30 -20.08 19.71
C TRP A 241 -8.25 -19.89 18.60
N ILE A 242 -7.55 -20.98 18.29
CA ILE A 242 -6.65 -21.13 17.15
C ILE A 242 -6.86 -22.54 16.59
N LYS A 243 -6.92 -22.68 15.26
CA LYS A 243 -7.18 -23.95 14.58
C LYS A 243 -6.21 -24.16 13.43
N ASN A 244 -5.86 -25.42 13.18
CA ASN A 244 -5.04 -25.85 12.06
C ASN A 244 -5.91 -26.13 10.81
N ILE A 245 -5.38 -25.77 9.65
CA ILE A 245 -5.82 -26.15 8.31
C ILE A 245 -4.58 -26.62 7.55
N GLY A 246 -4.52 -27.91 7.25
CA GLY A 246 -3.35 -28.44 6.54
C GLY A 246 -3.39 -29.95 6.32
N GLY A 247 -2.49 -30.40 5.46
CA GLY A 247 -2.32 -31.81 5.09
C GLY A 247 -0.87 -32.26 5.25
N ILE A 248 -0.45 -33.28 4.49
CA ILE A 248 0.89 -33.86 4.60
C ILE A 248 2.02 -33.03 3.95
N SER A 249 1.69 -31.93 3.27
CA SER A 249 2.59 -31.07 2.50
C SER A 249 2.41 -29.59 2.87
N ASP A 250 2.75 -28.68 1.96
CA ASP A 250 2.70 -27.24 2.20
C ASP A 250 1.33 -26.62 1.91
N GLU A 251 0.93 -25.71 2.78
CA GLU A 251 -0.20 -24.80 2.61
C GLU A 251 0.24 -23.33 2.75
N ILE A 252 -0.46 -22.44 2.06
CA ILE A 252 -0.19 -21.00 2.02
C ILE A 252 -1.50 -20.24 2.26
N SER A 253 -1.52 -19.39 3.29
CA SER A 253 -2.65 -18.51 3.57
C SER A 253 -2.56 -17.23 2.74
N SER A 254 -3.69 -16.69 2.29
CA SER A 254 -3.72 -15.50 1.42
C SER A 254 -4.55 -14.36 2.01
N SER A 255 -5.87 -14.54 2.18
CA SER A 255 -6.74 -13.45 2.68
C SER A 255 -7.83 -13.94 3.63
N ILE A 256 -8.26 -13.08 4.56
CA ILE A 256 -9.38 -13.30 5.47
C ILE A 256 -10.42 -12.17 5.38
N PHE A 257 -11.70 -12.53 5.44
CA PHE A 257 -12.82 -11.60 5.46
C PHE A 257 -13.92 -12.06 6.42
N ILE A 258 -14.67 -11.12 7.01
CA ILE A 258 -15.80 -11.42 7.89
C ILE A 258 -17.10 -10.88 7.29
N ASP A 259 -18.00 -11.78 6.88
CA ASP A 259 -19.29 -11.40 6.28
C ASP A 259 -20.26 -10.77 7.30
N GLU A 260 -21.39 -10.27 6.83
CA GLU A 260 -22.38 -9.60 7.70
C GLU A 260 -23.02 -10.51 8.74
N ASN A 261 -22.95 -11.82 8.55
CA ASN A 261 -23.41 -12.81 9.52
C ASN A 261 -22.29 -13.24 10.49
N SER A 262 -21.16 -12.53 10.49
CA SER A 262 -19.96 -12.87 11.28
C SER A 262 -19.35 -14.23 10.92
N ASN A 263 -19.62 -14.73 9.71
CA ASN A 263 -18.89 -15.88 9.20
C ASN A 263 -17.50 -15.44 8.74
N ILE A 264 -16.54 -16.33 8.92
CA ILE A 264 -15.15 -16.12 8.59
C ILE A 264 -14.88 -16.79 7.25
N ILE A 265 -14.47 -16.00 6.26
CA ILE A 265 -14.10 -16.48 4.94
C ILE A 265 -12.61 -16.36 4.81
N ILE A 266 -11.96 -17.44 4.40
CA ILE A 266 -10.53 -17.44 4.13
C ILE A 266 -10.27 -18.01 2.73
N THR A 267 -9.17 -17.59 2.13
CA THR A 267 -8.61 -18.21 0.93
C THR A 267 -7.12 -18.45 1.10
N GLY A 268 -6.62 -19.43 0.37
CA GLY A 268 -5.22 -19.82 0.36
C GLY A 268 -4.97 -20.87 -0.72
N ALA A 269 -3.73 -21.33 -0.79
CA ALA A 269 -3.32 -22.41 -1.68
C ALA A 269 -2.80 -23.61 -0.88
N TYR A 270 -2.85 -24.79 -1.47
CA TYR A 270 -2.39 -26.02 -0.83
C TYR A 270 -1.80 -27.00 -1.83
N LYS A 271 -0.74 -27.69 -1.41
CA LYS A 271 -0.10 -28.77 -2.18
C LYS A 271 -0.51 -30.15 -1.68
N SER A 272 -1.02 -30.25 -0.45
CA SER A 272 -1.44 -31.53 0.14
C SER A 272 -2.60 -32.19 -0.60
N SER A 273 -2.55 -33.52 -0.72
CA SER A 273 -3.68 -34.32 -1.21
C SER A 273 -4.02 -35.42 -0.19
N PRO A 274 -5.07 -35.27 0.64
CA PRO A 274 -5.96 -34.12 0.72
C PRO A 274 -5.45 -32.96 1.60
N LEU A 275 -5.94 -31.75 1.36
CA LEU A 275 -6.01 -30.69 2.37
C LEU A 275 -7.13 -31.02 3.37
N ILE A 276 -6.84 -30.94 4.67
CA ILE A 276 -7.84 -31.14 5.73
C ILE A 276 -8.22 -29.81 6.36
N ILE A 277 -9.50 -29.45 6.28
CA ILE A 277 -10.05 -28.23 6.87
C ILE A 277 -10.93 -28.60 8.06
N ASN A 278 -10.65 -27.99 9.23
CA ASN A 278 -11.33 -28.19 10.51
C ASN A 278 -11.27 -29.64 11.03
N GLN A 279 -10.25 -29.94 11.83
CA GLN A 279 -10.04 -31.28 12.39
C GLN A 279 -11.11 -31.61 13.45
N GLY A 280 -11.83 -32.73 13.27
CA GLY A 280 -12.89 -33.19 14.17
C GLY A 280 -14.09 -33.79 13.41
N ASN A 281 -15.28 -33.77 14.02
CA ASN A 281 -16.49 -34.39 13.46
C ASN A 281 -17.03 -33.68 12.19
N ASN A 282 -16.57 -32.46 11.90
CA ASN A 282 -17.02 -31.62 10.78
C ASN A 282 -15.83 -31.25 9.85
N SER A 283 -15.01 -32.23 9.49
CA SER A 283 -13.89 -32.05 8.58
C SER A 283 -14.30 -32.15 7.11
N ILE A 284 -13.68 -31.33 6.26
CA ILE A 284 -13.74 -31.46 4.80
C ILE A 284 -12.34 -31.78 4.31
N SER A 285 -12.23 -32.76 3.42
CA SER A 285 -11.01 -33.08 2.68
C SER A 285 -11.13 -32.60 1.23
N LEU A 286 -10.15 -31.83 0.77
CA LEU A 286 -10.05 -31.39 -0.63
C LEU A 286 -8.87 -32.08 -1.29
N SER A 287 -9.11 -32.80 -2.39
CA SER A 287 -8.03 -33.36 -3.20
C SER A 287 -7.22 -32.26 -3.88
N ASN A 288 -5.96 -32.53 -4.20
CA ASN A 288 -5.12 -31.65 -5.01
C ASN A 288 -4.99 -32.20 -6.44
N SER A 289 -4.90 -31.32 -7.44
CA SER A 289 -4.86 -31.67 -8.86
C SER A 289 -3.47 -31.59 -9.51
N GLY A 290 -2.42 -31.24 -8.76
CA GLY A 290 -1.03 -31.22 -9.22
C GLY A 290 -0.12 -30.34 -8.35
N GLY A 291 0.08 -29.09 -8.76
CA GLY A 291 0.84 -28.08 -8.02
C GLY A 291 0.06 -27.56 -6.82
N TYR A 292 0.25 -26.30 -6.45
CA TYR A 292 -0.64 -25.65 -5.48
C TYR A 292 -2.05 -25.46 -6.06
N ASP A 293 -3.10 -25.95 -5.40
CA ASP A 293 -4.50 -25.66 -5.75
C ASP A 293 -5.02 -24.52 -4.86
N THR A 294 -5.91 -23.66 -5.38
CA THR A 294 -6.59 -22.61 -4.60
C THR A 294 -7.79 -23.19 -3.85
N PHE A 295 -8.02 -22.74 -2.61
CA PHE A 295 -9.27 -23.00 -1.88
C PHE A 295 -9.91 -21.72 -1.34
N ILE A 296 -11.23 -21.79 -1.14
CA ILE A 296 -11.99 -20.87 -0.30
C ILE A 296 -12.74 -21.70 0.74
N SER A 297 -12.75 -21.25 1.99
CA SER A 297 -13.51 -21.89 3.06
C SER A 297 -14.22 -20.88 3.94
N LYS A 298 -15.32 -21.33 4.54
CA LYS A 298 -16.23 -20.51 5.35
C LYS A 298 -16.41 -21.18 6.70
N PHE A 299 -16.26 -20.41 7.77
CA PHE A 299 -16.46 -20.84 9.14
C PHE A 299 -17.49 -19.98 9.83
N ASP A 300 -18.13 -20.49 10.86
CA ASP A 300 -18.90 -19.67 11.79
C ASP A 300 -17.98 -18.83 12.71
N VAL A 301 -18.59 -18.00 13.56
CA VAL A 301 -17.89 -17.13 14.52
C VAL A 301 -17.07 -17.87 15.60
N ASN A 302 -17.31 -19.18 15.76
CA ASN A 302 -16.61 -20.10 16.66
C ASN A 302 -15.53 -20.92 15.92
N GLY A 303 -15.33 -20.63 14.64
CA GLY A 303 -14.37 -21.30 13.76
C GLY A 303 -14.83 -22.70 13.33
N ASN A 304 -16.10 -23.06 13.44
CA ASN A 304 -16.60 -24.33 12.91
C ASN A 304 -16.80 -24.21 11.40
N LEU A 305 -16.32 -25.19 10.64
CA LEU A 305 -16.44 -25.19 9.18
C LEU A 305 -17.90 -25.29 8.74
N LEU A 306 -18.29 -24.39 7.84
CA LEU A 306 -19.60 -24.35 7.19
C LEU A 306 -19.53 -24.85 5.74
N GLY A 307 -18.38 -24.73 5.09
CA GLY A 307 -18.16 -25.21 3.73
C GLY A 307 -16.79 -24.86 3.19
N ALA A 308 -16.37 -25.55 2.14
CA ALA A 308 -15.12 -25.30 1.44
C ALA A 308 -15.25 -25.65 -0.04
N THR A 309 -14.45 -25.01 -0.90
CA THR A 309 -14.42 -25.27 -2.34
C THR A 309 -13.00 -25.09 -2.86
N LYS A 310 -12.57 -26.03 -3.72
CA LYS A 310 -11.29 -25.97 -4.42
C LYS A 310 -11.46 -25.48 -5.85
N VAL A 311 -10.43 -24.86 -6.39
CA VAL A 311 -10.28 -24.51 -7.82
C VAL A 311 -8.81 -24.62 -8.20
N GLY A 312 -8.53 -25.03 -9.43
CA GLY A 312 -7.16 -25.29 -9.88
C GLY A 312 -7.09 -26.36 -10.96
N GLY A 313 -5.88 -26.67 -11.38
CA GLY A 313 -5.53 -27.67 -12.37
C GLY A 313 -4.21 -28.35 -12.02
N THR A 314 -3.36 -28.61 -13.01
CA THR A 314 -2.20 -29.49 -12.84
C THR A 314 -0.95 -28.78 -12.33
N ASN A 315 -0.91 -27.46 -12.30
CA ASN A 315 0.25 -26.67 -11.88
C ASN A 315 -0.14 -25.73 -10.73
N ASP A 316 0.68 -24.72 -10.45
CA ASP A 316 0.43 -23.80 -9.35
C ASP A 316 -0.68 -22.79 -9.68
N ASP A 317 -1.68 -22.78 -8.82
CA ASP A 317 -2.88 -21.95 -8.84
C ASP A 317 -3.02 -21.24 -7.49
N LEU A 318 -2.59 -19.98 -7.43
CA LEU A 318 -2.41 -19.23 -6.19
C LEU A 318 -3.44 -18.09 -6.08
N PRO A 319 -4.21 -17.98 -4.99
CA PRO A 319 -5.05 -16.82 -4.75
C PRO A 319 -4.20 -15.68 -4.17
N GLU A 320 -4.37 -14.48 -4.71
CA GLU A 320 -3.59 -13.30 -4.28
C GLU A 320 -4.45 -12.32 -3.48
N SER A 321 -5.74 -12.20 -3.79
CA SER A 321 -6.61 -11.23 -3.14
C SER A 321 -8.07 -11.65 -3.15
N LEU A 322 -8.77 -11.33 -2.06
CA LEU A 322 -10.20 -11.54 -1.88
C LEU A 322 -10.92 -10.23 -1.58
N THR A 323 -12.04 -10.00 -2.25
CA THR A 323 -12.98 -8.91 -1.93
C THR A 323 -14.40 -9.42 -1.82
N TYR A 324 -15.24 -8.71 -1.06
CA TYR A 324 -16.62 -9.07 -0.81
C TYR A 324 -17.55 -7.93 -1.18
N GLN A 325 -18.60 -8.27 -1.92
CA GLN A 325 -19.76 -7.42 -2.11
C GLN A 325 -20.98 -8.32 -1.93
N SER A 326 -21.73 -8.12 -0.85
CA SER A 326 -22.86 -8.97 -0.49
C SER A 326 -23.78 -9.24 -1.70
N PRO A 327 -24.14 -10.52 -1.96
CA PRO A 327 -23.78 -11.74 -1.21
C PRO A 327 -22.55 -12.49 -1.77
N TYR A 328 -21.74 -11.86 -2.61
CA TYR A 328 -20.69 -12.51 -3.40
C TYR A 328 -19.27 -12.23 -2.91
N PHE A 329 -18.41 -13.24 -3.01
CA PHE A 329 -16.97 -13.13 -2.85
C PHE A 329 -16.30 -13.16 -4.21
N TYR A 330 -15.25 -12.38 -4.38
CA TYR A 330 -14.45 -12.34 -5.60
C TYR A 330 -13.01 -12.64 -5.23
N ILE A 331 -12.42 -13.64 -5.89
CA ILE A 331 -11.01 -14.01 -5.72
C ILE A 331 -10.29 -13.72 -7.01
N ALA A 332 -9.17 -13.00 -6.92
CA ALA A 332 -8.19 -12.88 -7.98
C ALA A 332 -6.93 -13.68 -7.61
N GLY A 333 -6.36 -14.38 -8.58
CA GLY A 333 -5.16 -15.19 -8.38
C GLY A 333 -4.47 -15.52 -9.69
N THR A 334 -3.38 -16.27 -9.62
CA THR A 334 -2.63 -16.72 -10.80
C THR A 334 -2.83 -18.21 -11.07
N TYR A 335 -2.72 -18.63 -12.32
CA TYR A 335 -2.67 -20.04 -12.73
C TYR A 335 -1.61 -20.30 -13.80
N ILE A 336 -1.17 -21.55 -13.95
CA ILE A 336 -0.20 -21.98 -14.97
C ILE A 336 -0.75 -23.16 -15.80
N ASN A 337 -0.66 -23.04 -17.13
CA ASN A 337 -1.23 -23.96 -18.09
C ASN A 337 -2.75 -24.13 -17.85
N ASN A 338 -3.22 -25.33 -17.54
CA ASN A 338 -4.65 -25.62 -17.42
C ASN A 338 -5.17 -25.31 -16.02
N PHE A 339 -6.29 -24.59 -15.96
CA PHE A 339 -7.04 -24.28 -14.73
C PHE A 339 -8.50 -24.69 -14.89
N THR A 340 -9.09 -25.30 -13.87
CA THR A 340 -10.51 -25.66 -13.85
C THR A 340 -11.21 -25.17 -12.59
N ALA A 341 -12.37 -24.55 -12.78
CA ALA A 341 -13.24 -24.10 -11.72
C ALA A 341 -14.69 -24.44 -12.07
N SER A 342 -15.22 -25.52 -11.50
CA SER A 342 -16.53 -26.07 -11.89
C SER A 342 -16.60 -26.32 -13.42
N THR A 343 -17.53 -25.69 -14.14
CA THR A 343 -17.67 -25.81 -15.61
C THR A 343 -16.75 -24.87 -16.40
N TYR A 344 -16.00 -24.00 -15.72
CA TYR A 344 -15.07 -23.07 -16.36
C TYR A 344 -13.69 -23.72 -16.49
N SER A 345 -13.12 -23.65 -17.69
CA SER A 345 -11.74 -24.10 -17.96
C SER A 345 -10.96 -23.01 -18.69
N PHE A 346 -9.72 -22.82 -18.26
CA PHE A 346 -8.79 -21.85 -18.84
C PHE A 346 -7.45 -22.53 -19.12
N THR A 347 -6.73 -22.00 -20.11
CA THR A 347 -5.38 -22.45 -20.46
C THR A 347 -4.51 -21.22 -20.67
N SER A 348 -3.45 -21.06 -19.88
CA SER A 348 -2.41 -20.07 -20.12
C SER A 348 -1.46 -20.59 -21.19
N THR A 349 -0.98 -19.69 -22.06
CA THR A 349 0.00 -20.04 -23.09
C THR A 349 1.30 -19.29 -22.82
N GLY A 350 2.20 -19.87 -22.04
CA GLY A 350 3.44 -19.21 -21.63
C GLY A 350 3.58 -19.17 -20.12
N GLY A 351 3.69 -17.96 -19.55
CA GLY A 351 3.84 -17.73 -18.12
C GLY A 351 2.56 -17.90 -17.30
N LYS A 352 2.52 -17.23 -16.14
CA LYS A 352 1.36 -17.20 -15.24
C LYS A 352 0.30 -16.25 -15.76
N ASP A 353 -0.94 -16.68 -15.78
CA ASP A 353 -2.11 -15.86 -16.11
C ASP A 353 -2.93 -15.55 -14.87
N THR A 354 -3.83 -14.56 -14.95
CA THR A 354 -4.74 -14.23 -13.85
C THR A 354 -6.12 -14.86 -14.04
N PHE A 355 -6.68 -15.46 -12.98
CA PHE A 355 -8.10 -15.78 -12.91
C PHE A 355 -8.83 -14.78 -12.00
N ILE A 356 -10.12 -14.58 -12.27
CA ILE A 356 -11.04 -13.96 -11.30
C ILE A 356 -12.30 -14.79 -11.22
N LEU A 357 -12.59 -15.28 -10.02
CA LEU A 357 -13.76 -16.11 -9.73
C LEU A 357 -14.72 -15.38 -8.80
N LYS A 358 -16.01 -15.52 -9.08
CA LYS A 358 -17.10 -15.05 -8.24
C LYS A 358 -17.75 -16.25 -7.55
N PHE A 359 -17.83 -16.21 -6.23
CA PHE A 359 -18.46 -17.23 -5.39
C PHE A 359 -19.70 -16.66 -4.72
N ASN A 360 -20.75 -17.47 -4.57
CA ASN A 360 -21.92 -17.10 -3.77
C ASN A 360 -21.70 -17.37 -2.27
N SER A 361 -22.72 -17.09 -1.46
CA SER A 361 -22.67 -17.23 0.00
C SER A 361 -22.47 -18.67 0.51
N LEU A 362 -22.71 -19.67 -0.35
CA LEU A 362 -22.48 -21.10 -0.13
C LEU A 362 -21.12 -21.58 -0.67
N LEU A 363 -20.28 -20.65 -1.14
CA LEU A 363 -18.98 -20.93 -1.79
C LEU A 363 -19.04 -21.72 -3.10
N SER A 364 -20.21 -21.81 -3.73
CA SER A 364 -20.29 -22.32 -5.10
C SER A 364 -19.95 -21.21 -6.11
N ILE A 365 -19.31 -21.60 -7.22
CA ILE A 365 -18.89 -20.67 -8.28
C ILE A 365 -20.13 -20.13 -8.99
N ALA A 366 -20.29 -18.82 -8.96
CA ALA A 366 -21.37 -18.06 -9.60
C ALA A 366 -20.93 -17.32 -10.87
N GLY A 367 -19.65 -17.39 -11.23
CA GLY A 367 -19.11 -16.85 -12.48
C GLY A 367 -17.58 -16.78 -12.49
N ALA A 368 -16.99 -16.60 -13.67
CA ALA A 368 -15.55 -16.47 -13.87
C ALA A 368 -15.22 -15.51 -15.04
N ASN A 369 -14.10 -14.78 -14.95
CA ASN A 369 -13.58 -13.91 -16.03
C ASN A 369 -12.34 -14.53 -16.72
N ARG A 370 -12.16 -14.21 -18.02
CA ARG A 370 -11.16 -14.83 -18.92
C ARG A 370 -10.10 -13.85 -19.48
N PHE A 371 -9.79 -12.77 -18.77
CA PHE A 371 -9.17 -11.58 -19.39
C PHE A 371 -7.64 -11.49 -19.42
N PHE A 372 -6.92 -12.43 -18.83
CA PHE A 372 -5.56 -12.10 -18.41
C PHE A 372 -4.58 -13.18 -18.88
N GLY A 373 -4.33 -13.17 -20.17
CA GLY A 373 -3.45 -14.12 -20.87
C GLY A 373 -3.76 -14.18 -22.36
N LEU A 374 -2.80 -13.87 -23.23
CA LEU A 374 -2.89 -14.16 -24.65
C LEU A 374 -2.38 -15.58 -24.96
N SER A 375 -2.48 -16.01 -26.21
CA SER A 375 -1.82 -17.23 -26.69
C SER A 375 -0.29 -17.05 -26.89
N ALA A 376 0.31 -16.02 -26.29
CA ALA A 376 1.72 -15.62 -26.44
C ALA A 376 2.35 -15.53 -25.05
N ASN A 377 3.69 -15.59 -24.94
CA ASN A 377 4.38 -15.60 -23.65
C ASN A 377 4.19 -14.27 -22.88
N ASP A 378 3.11 -14.17 -22.12
CA ASP A 378 2.81 -13.10 -21.17
C ASP A 378 2.80 -13.63 -19.72
N GLU A 379 2.84 -12.69 -18.79
CA GLU A 379 2.68 -12.97 -17.36
C GLU A 379 1.77 -11.90 -16.78
N VAL A 380 0.73 -12.29 -16.03
CA VAL A 380 -0.18 -11.39 -15.33
C VAL A 380 -0.38 -11.87 -13.89
N THR A 381 0.10 -11.06 -12.95
CA THR A 381 0.03 -11.38 -11.51
C THR A 381 -0.81 -10.32 -10.80
N PRO A 382 -2.00 -10.65 -10.27
CA PRO A 382 -2.81 -9.70 -9.53
C PRO A 382 -2.16 -9.43 -8.17
N ARG A 383 -2.31 -8.21 -7.68
CA ARG A 383 -1.85 -7.81 -6.34
C ARG A 383 -3.01 -7.52 -5.42
N GLU A 384 -4.03 -6.82 -5.90
CA GLU A 384 -5.21 -6.49 -5.11
C GLU A 384 -6.45 -6.42 -6.00
N ILE A 385 -7.56 -6.98 -5.50
CA ILE A 385 -8.89 -6.78 -6.06
C ILE A 385 -9.80 -6.08 -5.04
N LYS A 386 -10.57 -5.08 -5.48
CA LYS A 386 -11.55 -4.36 -4.66
C LYS A 386 -12.86 -4.17 -5.39
N PHE A 387 -13.97 -4.40 -4.72
CA PHE A 387 -15.28 -4.01 -5.22
C PHE A 387 -15.63 -2.59 -4.74
N ILE A 388 -15.81 -1.65 -5.69
CA ILE A 388 -16.10 -0.24 -5.41
C ILE A 388 -17.11 0.26 -6.43
N ASN A 389 -18.23 0.85 -5.98
CA ASN A 389 -19.24 1.49 -6.84
C ASN A 389 -19.69 0.60 -8.02
N ASN A 390 -20.06 -0.65 -7.75
CA ASN A 390 -20.50 -1.66 -8.73
C ASN A 390 -19.44 -2.15 -9.73
N LYS A 391 -18.16 -1.81 -9.52
CA LYS A 391 -17.04 -2.26 -10.35
C LYS A 391 -16.02 -3.01 -9.50
N LEU A 392 -15.32 -3.93 -10.13
CA LEU A 392 -14.09 -4.48 -9.61
C LEU A 392 -12.93 -3.64 -10.10
N TYR A 393 -12.04 -3.27 -9.18
CA TYR A 393 -10.75 -2.69 -9.47
C TYR A 393 -9.69 -3.76 -9.23
N LEU A 394 -8.83 -3.96 -10.21
CA LEU A 394 -7.73 -4.92 -10.14
C LEU A 394 -6.44 -4.20 -10.47
N CYS A 395 -5.47 -4.25 -9.56
CA CYS A 395 -4.10 -3.87 -9.86
C CYS A 395 -3.16 -5.07 -9.75
N GLY A 396 -2.07 -5.03 -10.49
CA GLY A 396 -1.11 -6.14 -10.55
C GLY A 396 0.11 -5.80 -11.40
N TYR A 397 0.88 -6.83 -11.70
CA TYR A 397 2.04 -6.79 -12.57
C TYR A 397 1.76 -7.49 -13.87
N PHE A 398 2.45 -7.04 -14.91
CA PHE A 398 2.47 -7.73 -16.18
C PHE A 398 3.78 -7.64 -16.93
N ASN A 399 4.00 -8.64 -17.77
CA ASN A 399 5.06 -8.66 -18.78
C ASN A 399 4.49 -9.21 -20.10
N GLY A 400 4.91 -8.65 -21.23
CA GLY A 400 4.37 -9.02 -22.53
C GLY A 400 3.07 -8.29 -22.87
N SER A 401 2.17 -8.96 -23.59
CA SER A 401 0.92 -8.37 -24.09
C SER A 401 -0.29 -9.02 -23.44
N ILE A 402 -1.14 -8.23 -22.78
CA ILE A 402 -2.38 -8.70 -22.16
C ILE A 402 -3.59 -8.13 -22.89
N ASN A 403 -4.65 -8.92 -23.03
CA ASN A 403 -5.93 -8.46 -23.55
C ASN A 403 -7.07 -8.54 -22.53
N PHE A 404 -7.45 -7.39 -21.99
CA PHE A 404 -8.58 -7.19 -21.10
C PHE A 404 -9.91 -7.08 -21.89
N GLY A 405 -10.16 -7.99 -22.84
CA GLY A 405 -11.35 -7.99 -23.70
C GLY A 405 -11.39 -6.85 -24.72
N ASN A 406 -11.91 -5.68 -24.34
CA ASN A 406 -12.04 -4.50 -25.21
C ASN A 406 -10.83 -3.56 -25.17
N LYS A 407 -9.82 -3.86 -24.35
CA LYS A 407 -8.58 -3.08 -24.22
C LYS A 407 -7.39 -4.02 -24.12
N SER A 408 -6.23 -3.59 -24.61
CA SER A 408 -5.00 -4.37 -24.53
C SER A 408 -3.84 -3.51 -24.06
N LEU A 409 -2.89 -4.14 -23.36
CA LEU A 409 -1.63 -3.54 -22.93
C LEU A 409 -0.48 -4.35 -23.50
N THR A 410 0.60 -3.68 -23.88
CA THR A 410 1.85 -4.32 -24.27
C THR A 410 2.99 -3.61 -23.57
N SER A 411 3.87 -4.39 -22.94
CA SER A 411 5.12 -3.90 -22.39
C SER A 411 6.24 -4.89 -22.65
N SER A 412 7.42 -4.37 -23.00
CA SER A 412 8.67 -5.15 -23.13
C SER A 412 9.46 -5.22 -21.82
N ILE A 413 9.01 -4.51 -20.79
CA ILE A 413 9.58 -4.52 -19.43
C ILE A 413 8.51 -4.87 -18.40
N PRO A 414 8.86 -5.50 -17.27
CA PRO A 414 7.94 -5.67 -16.16
C PRO A 414 7.29 -4.34 -15.78
N SER A 415 5.97 -4.30 -15.81
CA SER A 415 5.16 -3.10 -15.59
C SER A 415 4.00 -3.42 -14.67
N SER A 416 3.36 -2.39 -14.11
CA SER A 416 2.17 -2.57 -13.30
C SER A 416 0.95 -1.96 -13.98
N PHE A 417 -0.21 -2.57 -13.75
CA PHE A 417 -1.47 -2.10 -14.29
C PHE A 417 -2.47 -1.81 -13.18
N LEU A 418 -3.44 -0.95 -13.50
CA LEU A 418 -4.67 -0.76 -12.77
C LEU A 418 -5.81 -0.82 -13.77
N SER A 419 -6.80 -1.68 -13.51
CA SER A 419 -7.99 -1.83 -14.33
C SER A 419 -9.25 -1.69 -13.48
N SER A 420 -10.33 -1.24 -14.11
CA SER A 420 -11.67 -1.38 -13.54
C SER A 420 -12.65 -1.94 -14.56
N PHE A 421 -13.53 -2.83 -14.10
CA PHE A 421 -14.46 -3.54 -14.96
C PHE A 421 -15.70 -3.99 -14.18
N TYR A 422 -16.78 -4.23 -14.92
CA TYR A 422 -17.94 -4.90 -14.38
C TYR A 422 -17.78 -6.41 -14.51
N PHE A 423 -18.28 -7.15 -13.52
CA PHE A 423 -18.25 -8.61 -13.57
C PHE A 423 -19.44 -9.13 -14.40
N TYR A 424 -19.19 -9.36 -15.70
CA TYR A 424 -20.14 -9.93 -16.67
C TYR A 424 -19.48 -11.11 -17.41
N GLU A 425 -20.27 -11.98 -18.05
CA GLU A 425 -19.73 -13.11 -18.82
C GLU A 425 -18.90 -12.67 -20.05
N SER A 426 -19.27 -11.55 -20.68
CA SER A 426 -18.44 -10.84 -21.66
C SER A 426 -17.99 -9.54 -21.04
N PRO A 427 -16.79 -9.48 -20.47
CA PRO A 427 -16.54 -8.43 -19.52
C PRO A 427 -15.94 -7.22 -20.25
N TYR A 428 -16.39 -6.04 -19.85
CA TYR A 428 -16.01 -4.77 -20.47
C TYR A 428 -15.13 -4.02 -19.48
N VAL A 429 -13.88 -3.81 -19.87
CA VAL A 429 -12.94 -2.99 -19.12
C VAL A 429 -13.22 -1.53 -19.41
N ASP A 430 -13.84 -0.92 -18.40
CA ASP A 430 -14.19 0.48 -18.40
C ASP A 430 -12.95 1.35 -18.28
N TYR A 431 -11.97 0.89 -17.49
CA TYR A 431 -10.76 1.64 -17.18
C TYR A 431 -9.50 0.78 -17.22
N LEU A 432 -8.40 1.32 -17.74
CA LEU A 432 -7.11 0.64 -17.80
C LEU A 432 -5.97 1.66 -17.83
N GLN A 433 -5.03 1.54 -16.89
CA GLN A 433 -3.80 2.33 -16.83
C GLN A 433 -2.60 1.44 -16.58
N THR A 434 -1.46 1.87 -17.12
CA THR A 434 -0.14 1.31 -16.81
C THR A 434 0.74 2.30 -16.06
N ILE A 435 1.63 1.75 -15.25
CA ILE A 435 2.83 2.41 -14.77
C ILE A 435 4.04 1.55 -15.17
N THR A 436 5.03 2.20 -15.77
CA THR A 436 6.24 1.55 -16.29
C THR A 436 7.48 2.10 -15.60
N ASN A 437 8.66 1.58 -15.95
CA ASN A 437 9.97 2.02 -15.46
C ASN A 437 10.18 1.84 -13.93
N GLY A 438 9.62 0.77 -13.35
CA GLY A 438 9.86 0.41 -11.93
C GLY A 438 8.85 0.97 -10.93
N GLY A 439 7.75 1.56 -11.41
CA GLY A 439 6.59 1.87 -10.57
C GLY A 439 5.62 0.69 -10.44
N SER A 440 4.87 0.67 -9.34
CA SER A 440 3.87 -0.36 -9.04
C SER A 440 2.61 0.25 -8.42
N PHE A 441 1.43 -0.17 -8.88
CA PHE A 441 0.19 0.05 -8.15
C PHE A 441 0.14 -0.91 -6.96
N ILE A 442 -0.17 -0.37 -5.77
CA ILE A 442 -0.24 -1.13 -4.52
C ILE A 442 -1.68 -1.42 -4.13
N SER A 443 -2.55 -0.42 -4.23
CA SER A 443 -3.92 -0.51 -3.74
C SER A 443 -4.86 0.49 -4.39
N VAL A 444 -6.15 0.17 -4.36
CA VAL A 444 -7.23 1.08 -4.77
C VAL A 444 -8.23 1.22 -3.64
N ILE A 445 -8.49 2.44 -3.19
CA ILE A 445 -9.28 2.68 -1.98
C ILE A 445 -10.36 3.73 -2.23
N PRO A 446 -11.63 3.43 -1.92
CA PRO A 446 -12.66 4.46 -1.88
C PRO A 446 -12.45 5.33 -0.63
N ASN A 447 -12.48 6.65 -0.81
CA ASN A 447 -12.45 7.60 0.30
C ASN A 447 -13.49 8.70 0.06
N ASN A 448 -14.55 8.70 0.87
CA ASN A 448 -15.74 9.54 0.68
C ASN A 448 -16.37 9.36 -0.71
N SER A 449 -16.43 10.43 -1.51
CA SER A 449 -17.01 10.41 -2.87
C SER A 449 -15.98 10.08 -3.96
N LEU A 450 -14.71 9.92 -3.60
CA LEU A 450 -13.58 9.74 -4.51
C LEU A 450 -12.99 8.35 -4.38
N ILE A 451 -12.26 7.93 -5.40
CA ILE A 451 -11.49 6.68 -5.40
C ILE A 451 -10.04 7.07 -5.60
N TYR A 452 -9.15 6.44 -4.85
CA TYR A 452 -7.73 6.73 -4.92
C TYR A 452 -6.97 5.49 -5.36
N ALA A 453 -6.05 5.64 -6.31
CA ALA A 453 -5.04 4.64 -6.65
C ALA A 453 -3.73 5.03 -5.96
N ILE A 454 -3.16 4.09 -5.21
CA ILE A 454 -1.91 4.27 -4.47
C ILE A 454 -0.86 3.36 -5.08
N GLY A 455 0.36 3.87 -5.24
CA GLY A 455 1.46 3.06 -5.71
C GLY A 455 2.82 3.59 -5.27
N ASN A 456 3.87 2.85 -5.60
CA ASN A 456 5.25 3.17 -5.23
C ASN A 456 6.21 3.05 -6.40
N TYR A 457 7.36 3.72 -6.29
CA TYR A 457 8.44 3.67 -7.28
C TYR A 457 9.79 4.03 -6.62
N ALA A 458 10.91 3.59 -7.22
CA ALA A 458 12.25 3.79 -6.65
C ALA A 458 13.19 4.60 -7.56
N THR A 459 13.21 4.34 -8.86
CA THR A 459 14.17 4.92 -9.81
C THR A 459 13.56 5.98 -10.74
N GLY A 460 12.34 6.40 -10.43
CA GLY A 460 11.43 7.10 -11.33
C GLY A 460 10.39 6.12 -11.88
N ALA A 461 9.34 6.63 -12.49
CA ALA A 461 8.33 5.82 -13.15
C ALA A 461 7.62 6.65 -14.23
N THR A 462 6.80 6.02 -15.06
CA THR A 462 6.00 6.75 -16.04
C THR A 462 4.59 6.20 -16.06
N THR A 463 3.61 7.10 -15.96
CA THR A 463 2.18 6.74 -16.05
C THR A 463 1.45 7.85 -16.78
N MET A 464 0.46 7.52 -17.63
CA MET A 464 -0.25 8.49 -18.47
C MET A 464 0.68 9.41 -19.31
N ASN A 465 1.85 8.91 -19.73
CA ASN A 465 2.92 9.72 -20.36
C ASN A 465 3.47 10.86 -19.48
N ILE A 466 3.18 10.84 -18.18
CA ILE A 466 3.70 11.76 -17.18
C ILE A 466 4.89 11.07 -16.50
N PRO A 467 6.10 11.65 -16.60
CA PRO A 467 7.25 11.14 -15.88
C PRO A 467 7.12 11.46 -14.39
N LEU A 468 7.18 10.43 -13.56
CA LEU A 468 7.35 10.53 -12.12
C LEU A 468 8.85 10.53 -11.84
N GLN A 469 9.40 11.71 -11.48
CA GLN A 469 10.80 11.79 -11.09
C GLN A 469 10.96 11.25 -9.67
N SER A 470 11.88 10.31 -9.49
CA SER A 470 12.26 9.85 -8.15
C SER A 470 13.04 10.94 -7.43
N GLN A 471 12.75 11.09 -6.15
CA GLN A 471 13.47 11.96 -5.20
C GLN A 471 14.03 11.12 -4.04
N GLY A 472 13.99 9.79 -4.15
CA GLY A 472 14.43 8.83 -3.15
C GLY A 472 14.23 7.37 -3.56
N SER A 473 14.65 6.44 -2.71
CA SER A 473 14.61 4.99 -2.99
C SER A 473 13.24 4.35 -2.79
N SER A 474 12.23 5.07 -2.30
CA SER A 474 10.90 4.55 -1.98
C SER A 474 9.84 5.67 -1.95
N ASP A 475 9.52 6.21 -3.13
CA ASP A 475 8.50 7.24 -3.28
C ASP A 475 7.11 6.61 -3.42
N VAL A 476 6.09 7.29 -2.90
CA VAL A 476 4.68 6.88 -3.01
C VAL A 476 3.90 7.96 -3.73
N PHE A 477 3.05 7.54 -4.66
CA PHE A 477 2.11 8.41 -5.34
C PHE A 477 0.68 8.06 -4.94
N LEU A 478 -0.15 9.08 -4.95
CA LEU A 478 -1.59 9.01 -4.78
C LEU A 478 -2.25 9.67 -6.00
N PHE A 479 -3.14 8.94 -6.66
CA PHE A 479 -3.93 9.45 -7.77
C PHE A 479 -5.41 9.43 -7.46
N GLU A 480 -6.07 10.55 -7.67
CA GLU A 480 -7.53 10.64 -7.62
C GLU A 480 -8.15 10.13 -8.92
N LEU A 481 -9.05 9.16 -8.80
CA LEU A 481 -9.91 8.64 -9.85
C LEU A 481 -11.30 9.29 -9.73
N LYS A 482 -11.81 9.85 -10.82
CA LYS A 482 -13.22 10.21 -10.96
C LYS A 482 -14.11 9.01 -10.65
N LYS A 483 -15.34 9.25 -10.20
CA LYS A 483 -16.36 8.20 -10.00
C LYS A 483 -16.62 7.34 -11.25
N SER A 484 -16.33 7.87 -12.45
CA SER A 484 -16.38 7.13 -13.71
C SER A 484 -15.19 6.19 -13.95
N GLY A 485 -14.16 6.20 -13.09
CA GLY A 485 -12.93 5.41 -13.24
C GLY A 485 -11.79 6.11 -13.96
N ASN A 486 -11.96 7.36 -14.42
CA ASN A 486 -10.91 8.10 -15.16
C ASN A 486 -10.03 8.92 -14.21
N PHE A 487 -8.71 9.01 -14.44
CA PHE A 487 -7.84 9.89 -13.67
C PHE A 487 -8.15 11.38 -13.90
N GLU A 488 -8.02 12.17 -12.84
CA GLU A 488 -7.83 13.61 -12.98
C GLU A 488 -6.33 13.91 -13.03
N SER A 489 -5.80 14.24 -14.21
CA SER A 489 -4.38 14.60 -14.41
C SER A 489 -3.95 15.88 -13.68
N ASN A 490 -4.83 16.52 -12.92
CA ASN A 490 -4.55 17.76 -12.21
C ASN A 490 -4.44 17.56 -10.70
N ASN A 491 -4.82 16.39 -10.16
CA ASN A 491 -4.82 16.08 -8.73
C ASN A 491 -3.81 14.98 -8.43
N PHE A 492 -2.53 15.31 -8.61
CA PHE A 492 -1.39 14.45 -8.27
C PHE A 492 -0.86 14.83 -6.90
N GLU A 493 -0.82 13.87 -5.97
CA GLU A 493 -0.12 14.06 -4.72
C GLU A 493 1.04 13.08 -4.59
N PHE A 494 2.23 13.66 -4.40
CA PHE A 494 3.46 12.94 -4.14
C PHE A 494 3.80 13.05 -2.67
N SER A 495 3.95 11.90 -2.03
CA SER A 495 4.45 11.84 -0.67
C SER A 495 5.79 11.12 -0.65
N ARG A 496 6.83 11.86 -0.29
CA ARG A 496 8.20 11.36 -0.20
C ARG A 496 8.39 10.55 1.07
N TYR A 497 8.89 9.32 0.93
CA TYR A 497 9.25 8.48 2.07
C TYR A 497 10.69 7.98 1.95
N THR A 498 11.64 8.78 2.41
CA THR A 498 13.02 8.31 2.59
C THR A 498 13.08 7.41 3.82
N THR A 499 13.21 6.11 3.61
CA THR A 499 13.93 5.28 4.56
C THR A 499 15.34 5.86 4.64
N ALA A 500 15.88 6.08 5.83
CA ALA A 500 17.24 6.60 5.97
C ALA A 500 18.22 5.48 5.54
N GLY A 501 18.46 5.34 4.24
CA GLY A 501 19.33 4.31 3.65
C GLY A 501 19.17 4.23 2.14
N THR A 502 20.30 4.21 1.43
CA THR A 502 20.43 4.22 -0.02
C THR A 502 20.14 2.88 -0.70
N GLU A 503 19.25 2.04 -0.15
CA GLU A 503 19.13 0.63 -0.61
C GLU A 503 17.69 0.17 -0.86
N SER A 504 17.60 -0.86 -1.71
CA SER A 504 16.64 -1.04 -2.80
C SER A 504 15.65 -2.19 -2.60
N SER A 505 15.21 -2.48 -1.37
CA SER A 505 14.16 -3.49 -1.20
C SER A 505 12.78 -2.84 -1.29
N GLU A 506 11.88 -3.42 -2.09
CA GLU A 506 10.45 -3.08 -2.13
C GLU A 506 9.92 -2.82 -0.72
N ALA A 507 9.65 -1.56 -0.40
CA ALA A 507 8.94 -1.25 0.82
C ALA A 507 7.56 -1.90 0.72
N ALA A 508 7.29 -2.86 1.61
CA ALA A 508 6.02 -3.57 1.66
C ALA A 508 4.93 -2.63 2.21
N TYR A 509 4.39 -1.78 1.34
CA TYR A 509 3.33 -0.86 1.71
C TYR A 509 2.02 -1.60 1.94
N LYS A 510 1.24 -1.11 2.89
CA LYS A 510 -0.14 -1.50 3.16
C LYS A 510 -0.96 -0.25 3.33
N VAL A 511 -2.19 -0.26 2.81
CA VAL A 511 -3.03 0.94 2.77
C VAL A 511 -4.42 0.59 3.29
N LEU A 512 -5.03 1.50 4.04
CA LEU A 512 -6.44 1.43 4.43
C LEU A 512 -7.05 2.84 4.43
N SER A 513 -8.37 2.94 4.28
CA SER A 513 -9.11 4.18 4.55
C SER A 513 -9.94 4.06 5.82
N TYR A 514 -10.01 5.12 6.61
CA TYR A 514 -10.88 5.20 7.77
C TYR A 514 -11.28 6.66 8.06
N ASN A 515 -12.58 6.91 8.30
CA ASN A 515 -13.15 8.23 8.61
C ASN A 515 -12.68 9.36 7.67
N GLY A 516 -12.74 9.12 6.35
CA GLY A 516 -12.38 10.12 5.36
C GLY A 516 -10.88 10.31 5.16
N LYS A 517 -10.03 9.54 5.85
CA LYS A 517 -8.57 9.60 5.76
C LYS A 517 -7.97 8.35 5.12
N ILE A 518 -6.87 8.51 4.39
CA ILE A 518 -6.10 7.39 3.82
C ILE A 518 -4.85 7.17 4.64
N TYR A 519 -4.70 5.96 5.18
CA TYR A 519 -3.55 5.55 5.96
C TYR A 519 -2.61 4.66 5.15
N ILE A 520 -1.38 5.12 4.95
CA ILE A 520 -0.32 4.34 4.31
C ILE A 520 0.64 3.86 5.38
N PHE A 521 0.91 2.56 5.41
CA PHE A 521 1.86 1.90 6.28
C PHE A 521 3.02 1.39 5.44
N GLY A 522 4.25 1.78 5.76
CA GLY A 522 5.45 1.33 5.05
C GLY A 522 6.54 0.95 6.03
N GLY A 523 7.34 -0.05 5.66
CA GLY A 523 8.53 -0.51 6.38
C GLY A 523 9.75 -0.53 5.46
N GLY A 524 10.93 -0.22 5.99
CA GLY A 524 12.21 -0.34 5.26
C GLY A 524 13.31 -0.90 6.15
N THR A 525 14.24 -1.63 5.54
CA THR A 525 15.44 -2.20 6.19
C THR A 525 16.70 -1.48 5.71
N SER A 526 17.55 -1.00 6.62
CA SER A 526 18.91 -0.57 6.31
C SER A 526 19.89 -1.71 6.62
N PHE A 527 20.62 -2.22 5.61
CA PHE A 527 21.54 -3.36 5.80
C PHE A 527 22.90 -2.97 6.38
N TYR A 528 23.36 -1.74 6.17
CA TYR A 528 24.64 -1.25 6.71
C TYR A 528 24.40 -0.34 7.93
N ASN A 529 24.91 -0.73 9.11
CA ASN A 529 25.04 0.05 10.36
C ASN A 529 23.85 0.10 11.34
N ASN A 530 23.55 -1.01 12.01
CA ASN A 530 22.65 -1.13 13.17
C ASN A 530 21.16 -0.86 12.85
N ARG A 531 20.38 -1.93 12.90
CA ARG A 531 19.09 -2.11 12.22
C ARG A 531 17.97 -1.34 12.93
N ALA A 532 17.55 -0.23 12.34
CA ALA A 532 16.29 0.44 12.66
C ALA A 532 15.34 0.26 11.47
N GLN A 533 14.24 -0.45 11.68
CA GLN A 533 13.11 -0.40 10.77
C GLN A 533 12.13 0.65 11.21
N TYR A 534 11.60 1.39 10.26
CA TYR A 534 10.63 2.43 10.52
C TYR A 534 9.28 1.95 10.01
N LEU A 535 8.31 1.80 10.91
CA LEU A 535 6.91 1.84 10.51
C LEU A 535 6.51 3.30 10.42
N TYR A 536 6.01 3.71 9.27
CA TYR A 536 5.43 5.02 9.13
C TYR A 536 3.92 4.90 8.95
N MET A 537 3.20 5.89 9.46
CA MET A 537 1.78 6.06 9.21
C MET A 537 1.56 7.48 8.72
N TRP A 538 0.91 7.60 7.57
CA TRP A 538 0.56 8.88 6.97
C TRP A 538 -0.94 8.94 6.82
N SER A 539 -1.56 10.05 7.18
CA SER A 539 -2.97 10.27 6.88
C SER A 539 -3.11 11.39 5.85
N TYR A 540 -3.69 11.06 4.69
CA TYR A 540 -4.25 12.05 3.77
C TYR A 540 -5.68 12.37 4.19
#